data_AF-A0A2V2GGL0-F1
#
_entry.id   AF-A0A2V2GGL0-F1
#
_cell.length_a   1.000
_cell.length_b   1.000
_cell.length_c   1.000
_cell.angle_alpha   90.00
_cell.angle_beta   90.00
_cell.angle_gamma   90.00
#
_symmetry.space_group_name_H-M   'P 1'
#
loop_
_entity.id
_entity.type
_entity.pdbx_description
1 polymer ?
#
loop_
_entity_poly.entity_id
_entity_poly.type
_entity_poly.pdbx_seq_one_letter_code
_entity_poly.pdbx_strand_id
1 'polypeptide(L)'
;MKKMLHLMVVAALVACIACMSGCNLLTGFEKDVSVVLNVEGEYSGTYTVNIFNNAIVPEPRKAGYDFMGWTLDSSYEVSEEATSELPDMFPEKGLIHYNDVKDALKGNSLTVNIYAVFGKKPVYDFVVGWYAKTGTTGLTQTMMDNYRTALYAFLTDKGYAPDTMLIDIREYAAELGVADVGMEVNEAGDVDILLGMGGNITSTGGIETLERENDYMMGGKKRNVARLTDDELAILVFDWMKTDDVRAIFA
;
A
#
# COMPACT_ATOMS: atom_id res chain seq x y z
N MET A 1 -21.80 9.77 28.56
CA MET A 1 -22.52 8.48 28.69
C MET A 1 -22.30 7.54 27.50
N LYS A 2 -22.43 7.98 26.24
CA LYS A 2 -22.13 7.13 25.05
C LYS A 2 -20.69 6.56 25.00
N LYS A 3 -19.67 7.33 25.42
CA LYS A 3 -18.26 6.90 25.48
C LYS A 3 -17.99 5.78 26.52
N MET A 4 -18.63 5.83 27.69
CA MET A 4 -18.52 4.75 28.69
C MET A 4 -19.30 3.50 28.29
N LEU A 5 -20.40 3.68 27.55
CA LEU A 5 -21.19 2.56 27.03
C LEU A 5 -20.43 1.78 25.95
N HIS A 6 -19.67 2.45 25.06
CA HIS A 6 -18.81 1.77 24.08
C HIS A 6 -17.65 1.03 24.76
N LEU A 7 -16.99 1.64 25.75
CA LEU A 7 -15.91 0.98 26.49
C LEU A 7 -16.39 -0.27 27.26
N MET A 8 -17.60 -0.24 27.82
CA MET A 8 -18.20 -1.39 28.51
C MET A 8 -18.68 -2.49 27.56
N VAL A 9 -19.18 -2.15 26.36
CA VAL A 9 -19.62 -3.14 25.38
C VAL A 9 -18.43 -3.84 24.72
N VAL A 10 -17.34 -3.12 24.43
CA VAL A 10 -16.08 -3.71 23.97
C VAL A 10 -15.47 -4.62 25.04
N ALA A 11 -15.43 -4.20 26.31
CA ALA A 11 -14.96 -5.05 27.40
C ALA A 11 -15.83 -6.32 27.60
N ALA A 12 -17.15 -6.23 27.39
CA ALA A 12 -18.06 -7.36 27.56
C ALA A 12 -18.01 -8.37 26.39
N LEU A 13 -17.82 -7.93 25.15
CA LEU A 13 -17.63 -8.82 24.00
C LEU A 13 -16.25 -9.51 24.02
N VAL A 14 -15.20 -8.82 24.49
CA VAL A 14 -13.87 -9.39 24.72
C VAL A 14 -13.88 -10.41 25.87
N ALA A 15 -14.72 -10.22 26.89
CA ALA A 15 -14.84 -11.18 28.00
C ALA A 15 -15.58 -12.48 27.62
N CYS A 16 -16.49 -12.48 26.65
CA CYS A 16 -17.23 -13.68 26.24
C CYS A 16 -16.41 -14.65 25.36
N ILE A 17 -15.35 -14.18 24.70
CA ILE A 17 -14.46 -15.04 23.89
C ILE A 17 -13.36 -15.69 24.77
N ALA A 18 -13.16 -15.20 26.00
CA ALA A 18 -12.21 -15.77 26.97
C ALA A 18 -12.66 -17.09 27.63
N CYS A 19 -13.76 -17.70 27.17
CA CYS A 19 -14.36 -18.90 27.79
C CYS A 19 -14.12 -20.22 27.04
N MET A 20 -13.09 -20.33 26.20
CA MET A 20 -12.59 -21.67 25.83
C MET A 20 -11.61 -22.16 26.89
N SER A 21 -12.17 -22.88 27.85
CA SER A 21 -11.45 -23.52 28.94
C SER A 21 -10.54 -24.62 28.42
N GLY A 22 -9.24 -24.34 28.28
CA GLY A 22 -8.20 -25.37 28.28
C GLY A 22 -7.94 -25.86 29.70
N CYS A 23 -8.15 -27.15 29.97
CA CYS A 23 -7.80 -27.79 31.24
C CYS A 23 -6.29 -27.65 31.52
N ASN A 24 -5.94 -26.85 32.54
CA ASN A 24 -4.57 -26.66 33.03
C ASN A 24 -4.13 -27.83 33.94
N LEU A 25 -3.62 -28.94 33.38
CA LEU A 25 -3.05 -30.00 34.23
C LEU A 25 -1.71 -30.62 33.77
N LEU A 26 -0.95 -29.98 32.88
CA LEU A 26 0.42 -30.41 32.58
C LEU A 26 1.31 -29.18 32.29
N THR A 27 2.23 -28.86 33.20
CA THR A 27 3.17 -27.72 33.18
C THR A 27 4.27 -27.81 32.11
N GLY A 28 4.07 -28.59 31.04
CA GLY A 28 5.11 -28.90 30.04
C GLY A 28 4.61 -29.04 28.62
N PHE A 29 3.34 -28.73 28.34
CA PHE A 29 2.81 -28.70 26.98
C PHE A 29 2.75 -27.27 26.42
N GLU A 30 2.96 -27.22 25.11
CA GLU A 30 2.85 -26.06 24.24
C GLU A 30 1.55 -25.29 24.45
N LYS A 31 1.67 -23.96 24.52
CA LYS A 31 0.55 -23.07 24.79
C LYS A 31 0.04 -22.48 23.49
N ASP A 32 -1.15 -22.92 23.08
CA ASP A 32 -1.91 -22.27 22.04
C ASP A 32 -2.31 -20.86 22.51
N VAL A 33 -1.85 -19.85 21.80
CA VAL A 33 -2.18 -18.45 22.04
C VAL A 33 -3.27 -18.02 21.07
N SER A 34 -4.38 -17.52 21.59
CA SER A 34 -5.45 -16.89 20.82
C SER A 34 -5.10 -15.42 20.55
N VAL A 35 -4.77 -15.13 19.30
CA VAL A 35 -4.52 -13.79 18.77
C VAL A 35 -5.84 -13.21 18.25
N VAL A 36 -6.33 -12.16 18.88
CA VAL A 36 -7.57 -11.47 18.53
C VAL A 36 -7.24 -10.23 17.71
N LEU A 37 -7.78 -10.17 16.48
CA LEU A 37 -7.60 -9.05 15.57
C LEU A 37 -8.64 -7.97 15.88
N ASN A 38 -8.17 -6.74 16.06
CA ASN A 38 -9.02 -5.56 16.23
C ASN A 38 -8.76 -4.57 15.09
N VAL A 39 -9.82 -4.21 14.37
CA VAL A 39 -9.79 -3.25 13.26
C VAL A 39 -10.68 -2.09 13.65
N GLU A 40 -10.12 -0.89 13.77
CA GLU A 40 -10.85 0.33 14.15
C GLU A 40 -11.66 0.20 15.46
N GLY A 41 -11.13 -0.59 16.41
CA GLY A 41 -11.79 -0.86 17.70
C GLY A 41 -12.86 -1.93 17.67
N GLU A 42 -13.07 -2.59 16.53
CA GLU A 42 -14.02 -3.70 16.36
C GLU A 42 -13.31 -5.05 16.22
N TYR A 43 -13.94 -6.10 16.75
CA TYR A 43 -13.47 -7.48 16.60
C TYR A 43 -13.52 -7.90 15.13
N SER A 44 -12.38 -8.33 14.59
CA SER A 44 -12.25 -8.76 13.19
C SER A 44 -11.95 -10.25 13.02
N GLY A 45 -11.56 -10.96 14.08
CA GLY A 45 -11.24 -12.39 14.01
C GLY A 45 -10.36 -12.88 15.16
N THR A 46 -10.23 -14.19 15.29
CA THR A 46 -9.31 -14.85 16.24
C THR A 46 -8.54 -15.95 15.55
N TYR A 47 -7.25 -16.04 15.83
CA TYR A 47 -6.33 -17.01 15.26
C TYR A 47 -5.50 -17.66 16.36
N THR A 48 -5.02 -18.88 16.13
CA THR A 48 -4.16 -19.58 17.09
C THR A 48 -2.72 -19.59 16.59
N VAL A 49 -1.78 -19.24 17.47
CA VAL A 49 -0.34 -19.37 17.25
C VAL A 49 0.32 -20.14 18.39
N ASN A 50 1.40 -20.86 18.11
CA ASN A 50 2.23 -21.58 19.07
C ASN A 50 3.66 -21.75 18.53
N ILE A 51 4.50 -22.54 19.20
CA ILE A 51 5.93 -22.61 18.82
C ILE A 51 6.17 -23.38 17.51
N PHE A 52 5.17 -24.12 17.00
CA PHE A 52 5.25 -24.86 15.75
C PHE A 52 4.36 -24.32 14.63
N ASN A 53 3.47 -23.36 14.92
CA ASN A 53 2.57 -22.79 13.95
C ASN A 53 2.50 -21.25 14.00
N ASN A 54 2.33 -20.68 12.81
CA ASN A 54 2.08 -19.26 12.61
C ASN A 54 0.66 -19.07 12.10
N ALA A 55 0.09 -17.89 12.32
CA ALA A 55 -1.22 -17.54 11.81
C ALA A 55 -1.10 -16.67 10.56
N ILE A 56 -1.71 -17.13 9.46
CA ILE A 56 -1.96 -16.28 8.29
C ILE A 56 -3.22 -15.47 8.58
N VAL A 57 -3.08 -14.15 8.57
CA VAL A 57 -4.15 -13.20 8.94
C VAL A 57 -4.51 -12.32 7.74
N PRO A 58 -5.77 -11.88 7.63
CA PRO A 58 -6.19 -11.00 6.54
C PRO A 58 -5.56 -9.61 6.67
N GLU A 59 -5.37 -8.94 5.54
CA GLU A 59 -5.03 -7.52 5.50
C GLU A 59 -6.32 -6.70 5.42
N PRO A 60 -6.72 -5.99 6.49
CA PRO A 60 -7.93 -5.20 6.49
C PRO A 60 -7.78 -3.99 5.56
N ARG A 61 -8.90 -3.52 5.00
CA ARG A 61 -8.94 -2.39 4.08
C ARG A 61 -9.67 -1.20 4.71
N LYS A 62 -9.14 -0.01 4.48
CA LYS A 62 -9.75 1.26 4.88
C LYS A 62 -9.58 2.28 3.76
N ALA A 63 -10.67 2.87 3.28
CA ALA A 63 -10.63 3.80 2.14
C ALA A 63 -9.79 5.05 2.49
N GLY A 64 -8.84 5.42 1.62
CA GLY A 64 -7.91 6.53 1.84
C GLY A 64 -6.73 6.22 2.76
N TYR A 65 -6.58 4.96 3.18
CA TYR A 65 -5.53 4.51 4.07
C TYR A 65 -4.88 3.24 3.54
N ASP A 66 -3.60 3.07 3.86
CA ASP A 66 -2.89 1.82 3.63
C ASP A 66 -2.76 1.06 4.95
N PHE A 67 -2.96 -0.25 4.88
CA PHE A 67 -2.70 -1.13 6.01
C PHE A 67 -1.18 -1.26 6.20
N MET A 68 -0.68 -0.81 7.34
CA MET A 68 0.75 -0.78 7.67
C MET A 68 1.20 -2.07 8.36
N GLY A 69 0.30 -2.75 9.05
CA GLY A 69 0.58 -3.97 9.78
C GLY A 69 -0.21 -4.06 11.08
N TRP A 70 0.22 -4.97 11.94
CA TRP A 70 -0.41 -5.18 13.25
C TRP A 70 0.50 -4.71 14.37
N THR A 71 -0.09 -4.14 15.42
CA THR A 71 0.62 -3.70 16.63
C THR A 71 -0.01 -4.26 17.90
N LEU A 72 0.78 -4.31 18.98
CA LEU A 72 0.30 -4.53 20.35
C LEU A 72 -0.17 -3.23 21.02
N ASP A 73 0.11 -2.07 20.43
CA ASP A 73 -0.27 -0.78 20.98
C ASP A 73 -1.78 -0.53 20.81
N SER A 74 -2.53 -0.76 21.89
CA SER A 74 -3.97 -0.51 21.93
C SER A 74 -4.34 0.98 21.97
N SER A 75 -3.36 1.87 22.12
CA SER A 75 -3.55 3.31 22.20
C SER A 75 -3.30 4.03 20.88
N TYR A 76 -2.82 3.32 19.86
CA TYR A 76 -2.64 3.90 18.53
C TYR A 76 -3.99 4.36 17.96
N GLU A 77 -4.07 5.65 17.65
CA GLU A 77 -5.17 6.24 16.90
C GLU A 77 -4.69 6.54 15.48
N VAL A 78 -5.53 6.24 14.49
CA VAL A 78 -5.22 6.52 13.10
C VAL A 78 -5.10 8.02 12.89
N SER A 79 -3.94 8.46 12.42
CA SER A 79 -3.67 9.84 12.08
C SER A 79 -4.32 10.25 10.77
N GLU A 80 -4.82 11.48 10.72
CA GLU A 80 -5.30 12.13 9.49
C GLU A 80 -4.17 12.80 8.68
N GLU A 81 -2.91 12.62 9.09
CA GLU A 81 -1.72 13.12 8.40
C GLU A 81 -0.91 11.93 7.88
N ALA A 82 -0.52 11.95 6.60
CA ALA A 82 0.24 10.87 5.98
C ALA A 82 1.65 10.70 6.55
N THR A 83 2.17 11.73 7.24
CA THR A 83 3.55 11.78 7.76
C THR A 83 3.66 11.49 9.25
N SER A 84 2.58 11.08 9.91
CA SER A 84 2.61 10.78 11.34
C SER A 84 3.47 9.55 11.64
N GLU A 85 4.16 9.58 12.79
CA GLU A 85 4.89 8.41 13.29
C GLU A 85 3.95 7.22 13.51
N LEU A 86 4.33 6.06 12.97
CA LEU A 86 3.64 4.79 13.17
C LEU A 86 4.14 4.10 14.45
N PRO A 87 3.31 3.31 15.12
CA PRO A 87 3.73 2.54 16.29
C PRO A 87 4.65 1.40 15.89
N ASP A 88 5.29 0.75 16.87
CA ASP A 88 5.99 -0.50 16.63
C ASP A 88 5.00 -1.56 16.11
N MET A 89 5.35 -2.16 14.97
CA MET A 89 4.54 -3.15 14.28
C MET A 89 5.28 -4.48 14.17
N PHE A 90 4.52 -5.54 13.95
CA PHE A 90 5.11 -6.82 13.62
C PHE A 90 5.78 -6.79 12.23
N PRO A 91 6.79 -7.64 11.99
CA PRO A 91 7.59 -7.59 10.77
C PRO A 91 6.79 -7.90 9.49
N GLU A 92 5.76 -8.73 9.59
CA GLU A 92 4.98 -9.22 8.45
C GLU A 92 3.49 -8.87 8.63
N LYS A 93 2.91 -8.23 7.60
CA LYS A 93 1.50 -7.76 7.65
C LYS A 93 0.48 -8.90 7.69
N GLY A 94 0.77 -10.00 7.01
CA GLY A 94 -0.13 -11.15 6.86
C GLY A 94 0.25 -12.39 7.66
N LEU A 95 1.33 -12.35 8.46
CA LEU A 95 1.83 -13.50 9.20
C LEU A 95 2.14 -13.12 10.65
N ILE A 96 1.50 -13.80 11.59
CA ILE A 96 1.76 -13.63 13.03
C ILE A 96 2.51 -14.85 13.54
N HIS A 97 3.70 -14.62 14.09
CA HIS A 97 4.50 -15.64 14.76
C HIS A 97 4.21 -15.65 16.26
N TYR A 98 4.38 -16.80 16.90
CA TYR A 98 4.31 -16.88 18.36
C TYR A 98 5.30 -15.92 19.05
N ASN A 99 6.48 -15.71 18.47
CA ASN A 99 7.49 -14.79 18.99
C ASN A 99 7.02 -13.32 19.02
N ASP A 100 6.08 -12.94 18.16
CA ASP A 100 5.56 -11.57 18.09
C ASP A 100 4.64 -11.25 19.29
N VAL A 101 4.00 -12.28 19.86
CA VAL A 101 2.92 -12.11 20.85
C VAL A 101 3.23 -12.70 22.22
N LYS A 102 4.22 -13.61 22.33
CA LYS A 102 4.50 -14.35 23.58
C LYS A 102 4.79 -13.45 24.78
N ASP A 103 5.46 -12.31 24.55
CA ASP A 103 5.88 -11.39 25.61
C ASP A 103 4.73 -10.46 26.06
N ALA A 104 3.63 -10.41 25.29
CA ALA A 104 2.41 -9.67 25.64
C ALA A 104 1.49 -10.46 26.59
N LEU A 105 1.72 -11.76 26.78
CA LEU A 105 0.92 -12.61 27.66
C LEU A 105 1.10 -12.21 29.13
N LYS A 106 -0.01 -11.96 29.83
CA LYS A 106 -0.01 -11.58 31.24
C LYS A 106 -0.61 -12.68 32.11
N GLY A 107 0.15 -13.11 33.12
CA GLY A 107 -0.29 -14.15 34.07
C GLY A 107 -0.60 -15.47 33.36
N ASN A 108 -1.83 -15.97 33.56
CA ASN A 108 -2.31 -17.21 32.93
C ASN A 108 -3.15 -16.96 31.66
N SER A 109 -3.24 -15.71 31.17
CA SER A 109 -3.95 -15.43 29.92
C SER A 109 -3.22 -16.09 28.74
N LEU A 110 -3.99 -16.71 27.85
CA LEU A 110 -3.54 -17.21 26.55
C LEU A 110 -4.10 -16.38 25.40
N THR A 111 -4.59 -15.18 25.70
CA THR A 111 -5.19 -14.28 24.71
C THR A 111 -4.36 -13.01 24.59
N VAL A 112 -4.08 -12.61 23.35
CA VAL A 112 -3.43 -11.34 23.00
C VAL A 112 -4.32 -10.61 22.00
N ASN A 113 -4.53 -9.32 22.24
CA ASN A 113 -5.22 -8.44 21.28
C ASN A 113 -4.16 -7.72 20.46
N ILE A 114 -4.34 -7.70 19.15
CA ILE A 114 -3.51 -6.93 18.22
C ILE A 114 -4.41 -5.99 17.41
N TYR A 115 -3.87 -4.86 17.01
CA TYR A 115 -4.62 -3.74 16.44
C TYR A 115 -4.08 -3.42 15.06
N ALA A 116 -5.00 -3.21 14.11
CA ALA A 116 -4.63 -2.82 12.76
C ALA A 116 -4.07 -1.39 12.76
N VAL A 117 -2.88 -1.23 12.19
CA VAL A 117 -2.27 0.08 11.97
C VAL A 117 -2.58 0.52 10.56
N PHE A 118 -3.21 1.68 10.44
CA PHE A 118 -3.44 2.36 9.18
C PHE A 118 -2.62 3.64 9.11
N GLY A 119 -1.92 3.82 8.01
CA GLY A 119 -1.27 5.08 7.63
C GLY A 119 -2.12 5.77 6.58
N LYS A 120 -2.36 7.08 6.71
CA LYS A 120 -3.11 7.82 5.69
C LYS A 120 -2.33 7.81 4.39
N LYS A 121 -3.01 7.51 3.27
CA LYS A 121 -2.39 7.61 1.96
C LYS A 121 -1.96 9.06 1.72
N PRO A 122 -0.71 9.30 1.33
CA PRO A 122 -0.30 10.62 0.87
C PRO A 122 -1.22 11.08 -0.28
N VAL A 123 -1.62 12.35 -0.24
CA VAL A 123 -2.25 13.00 -1.40
C VAL A 123 -1.11 13.56 -2.22
N TYR A 124 -0.81 12.90 -3.33
CA TYR A 124 0.24 13.33 -4.26
C TYR A 124 -0.24 14.55 -5.06
N ASP A 125 0.67 15.48 -5.30
CA ASP A 125 0.43 16.58 -6.24
C ASP A 125 0.52 16.09 -7.68
N PHE A 126 1.30 15.02 -7.91
CA PHE A 126 1.48 14.40 -9.22
C PHE A 126 2.06 12.98 -9.12
N VAL A 127 1.53 12.04 -9.91
CA VAL A 127 1.97 10.64 -9.96
C VAL A 127 2.23 10.19 -11.40
N VAL A 128 3.45 9.74 -11.66
CA VAL A 128 3.84 9.06 -12.90
C VAL A 128 4.11 7.60 -12.61
N GLY A 129 3.21 6.72 -13.06
CA GLY A 129 3.42 5.28 -13.03
C GLY A 129 4.28 4.78 -14.20
N TRP A 130 5.12 3.78 -13.98
CA TRP A 130 5.84 3.11 -15.07
C TRP A 130 5.95 1.59 -14.86
N TYR A 131 5.81 0.82 -15.95
CA TYR A 131 5.89 -0.63 -15.91
C TYR A 131 7.34 -1.14 -16.10
N ALA A 132 7.91 -1.71 -15.04
CA ALA A 132 9.34 -2.05 -14.92
C ALA A 132 9.79 -3.29 -15.66
N LYS A 133 8.91 -3.90 -16.47
CA LYS A 133 9.24 -5.10 -17.25
C LYS A 133 10.11 -4.74 -18.45
N THR A 134 11.38 -4.41 -18.24
CA THR A 134 12.32 -3.87 -19.25
C THR A 134 12.35 -4.67 -20.55
N GLY A 135 12.34 -6.01 -20.50
CA GLY A 135 12.31 -6.83 -21.72
C GLY A 135 11.06 -6.59 -22.60
N THR A 136 9.96 -6.15 -21.97
CA THR A 136 8.72 -5.75 -22.63
C THR A 136 8.69 -4.26 -22.90
N THR A 137 8.93 -3.41 -21.91
CA THR A 137 8.69 -1.96 -22.01
C THR A 137 9.86 -1.18 -22.58
N GLY A 138 11.08 -1.71 -22.48
CA GLY A 138 12.33 -1.02 -22.77
C GLY A 138 12.74 0.01 -21.72
N LEU A 139 11.86 0.32 -20.75
CA LEU A 139 12.14 1.23 -19.66
C LEU A 139 13.13 0.62 -18.67
N THR A 140 14.02 1.47 -18.17
CA THR A 140 15.06 1.12 -17.18
C THR A 140 15.04 2.15 -16.06
N GLN A 141 15.58 1.78 -14.90
CA GLN A 141 15.74 2.72 -13.79
C GLN A 141 16.51 3.98 -14.21
N THR A 142 17.60 3.83 -14.97
CA THR A 142 18.39 4.96 -15.47
C THR A 142 17.57 5.93 -16.32
N MET A 143 16.68 5.43 -17.17
CA MET A 143 15.77 6.29 -17.95
C MET A 143 14.81 7.05 -17.04
N MET A 144 14.27 6.39 -16.01
CA MET A 144 13.34 7.01 -15.06
C MET A 144 14.02 8.03 -14.15
N ASP A 145 15.29 7.82 -13.78
CA ASP A 145 16.09 8.79 -13.03
C ASP A 145 16.41 10.04 -13.87
N ASN A 146 16.77 9.83 -15.14
CA ASN A 146 16.97 10.93 -16.09
C ASN A 146 15.67 11.69 -16.35
N TYR A 147 14.55 10.97 -16.48
CA TYR A 147 13.22 11.54 -16.61
C TYR A 147 12.85 12.38 -15.40
N ARG A 148 13.06 11.89 -14.17
CA ARG A 148 12.84 12.64 -12.93
C ARG A 148 13.61 13.97 -12.95
N THR A 149 14.89 13.91 -13.29
CA THR A 149 15.74 15.10 -13.37
C THR A 149 15.20 16.12 -14.37
N ALA A 150 14.80 15.66 -15.56
CA ALA A 150 14.22 16.51 -16.59
C ALA A 150 12.85 17.08 -16.19
N LEU A 151 11.99 16.28 -15.54
CA LEU A 151 10.68 16.69 -15.05
C LEU A 151 10.82 17.81 -14.02
N TYR A 152 11.72 17.66 -13.05
CA TYR A 152 11.93 18.69 -12.02
C TYR A 152 12.43 20.00 -12.63
N ALA A 153 13.35 19.93 -13.60
CA ALA A 153 13.81 21.10 -14.33
C ALA A 153 12.68 21.76 -15.13
N PHE A 154 11.85 20.97 -15.83
CA PHE A 154 10.71 21.46 -16.59
C PHE A 154 9.67 22.14 -15.69
N LEU A 155 9.29 21.51 -14.58
CA LEU A 155 8.34 22.08 -13.63
C LEU A 155 8.85 23.40 -13.02
N THR A 156 10.15 23.46 -12.72
CA THR A 156 10.79 24.70 -12.24
C THR A 156 10.72 25.82 -13.29
N ASP A 157 10.98 25.52 -14.57
CA ASP A 157 10.82 26.48 -15.68
C ASP A 157 9.38 26.97 -15.82
N LYS A 158 8.39 26.12 -15.52
CA LYS A 158 6.96 26.48 -15.50
C LYS A 158 6.51 27.20 -14.22
N GLY A 159 7.42 27.48 -13.29
CA GLY A 159 7.14 28.23 -12.08
C GLY A 159 6.60 27.40 -10.92
N TYR A 160 6.64 26.07 -11.02
CA TYR A 160 6.36 25.17 -9.90
C TYR A 160 7.60 24.99 -9.02
N ALA A 161 7.39 24.52 -7.79
CA ALA A 161 8.45 24.22 -6.83
C ALA A 161 8.47 22.71 -6.52
N PRO A 162 9.00 21.87 -7.42
CA PRO A 162 8.87 20.41 -7.32
C PRO A 162 9.52 19.81 -6.05
N ASP A 163 10.49 20.50 -5.43
CA ASP A 163 11.09 20.08 -4.15
C ASP A 163 10.13 20.18 -2.96
N THR A 164 9.05 20.95 -3.11
CA THR A 164 7.99 21.10 -2.09
C THR A 164 6.71 20.36 -2.45
N MET A 165 6.62 19.87 -3.69
CA MET A 165 5.51 19.07 -4.16
C MET A 165 5.73 17.60 -3.82
N LEU A 166 4.65 16.88 -3.56
CA LEU A 166 4.67 15.44 -3.40
C LEU A 166 4.50 14.79 -4.77
N ILE A 167 5.63 14.59 -5.47
CA ILE A 167 5.69 13.96 -6.78
C ILE A 167 6.17 12.52 -6.66
N ASP A 168 5.32 11.57 -7.06
CA ASP A 168 5.66 10.15 -7.11
C ASP A 168 6.00 9.71 -8.54
N ILE A 169 7.13 9.05 -8.71
CA ILE A 169 7.45 8.33 -9.96
C ILE A 169 7.50 6.86 -9.59
N ARG A 170 6.34 6.23 -9.73
CA ARG A 170 6.03 4.94 -9.13
C ARG A 170 6.34 3.79 -10.05
N GLU A 171 7.15 2.87 -9.55
CA GLU A 171 7.46 1.62 -10.25
C GLU A 171 6.34 0.58 -10.05
N TYR A 172 5.86 0.00 -11.15
CA TYR A 172 5.06 -1.23 -11.15
C TYR A 172 5.94 -2.42 -11.51
N ALA A 173 5.99 -3.42 -10.62
CA ALA A 173 7.02 -4.45 -10.61
C ALA A 173 7.13 -5.25 -11.92
N ALA A 174 8.36 -5.62 -12.28
CA ALA A 174 8.69 -6.30 -13.53
C ALA A 174 8.05 -7.69 -13.68
N GLU A 175 7.75 -8.35 -12.56
CA GLU A 175 7.17 -9.69 -12.51
C GLU A 175 5.67 -9.71 -12.82
N LEU A 176 4.99 -8.57 -12.65
CA LEU A 176 3.56 -8.47 -12.86
C LEU A 176 3.16 -8.72 -14.32
N GLY A 177 1.97 -9.29 -14.51
CA GLY A 177 1.29 -9.28 -15.80
C GLY A 177 0.60 -7.95 -16.07
N VAL A 178 0.21 -7.72 -17.32
CA VAL A 178 -0.52 -6.49 -17.71
C VAL A 178 -1.82 -6.30 -16.91
N ALA A 179 -2.52 -7.40 -16.61
CA ALA A 179 -3.75 -7.36 -15.80
C ALA A 179 -3.45 -6.96 -14.34
N ASP A 180 -2.37 -7.46 -13.77
CA ASP A 180 -2.00 -7.16 -12.38
C ASP A 180 -1.52 -5.71 -12.23
N VAL A 181 -0.73 -5.21 -13.18
CA VAL A 181 -0.39 -3.77 -13.25
C VAL A 181 -1.67 -2.93 -13.32
N GLY A 182 -2.63 -3.35 -14.14
CA GLY A 182 -3.93 -2.70 -14.25
C GLY A 182 -4.72 -2.65 -12.95
N MET A 183 -4.74 -3.78 -12.22
CA MET A 183 -5.34 -3.86 -10.91
C MET A 183 -4.68 -2.90 -9.91
N GLU A 184 -3.34 -2.87 -9.85
CA GLU A 184 -2.61 -2.00 -8.93
C GLU A 184 -2.79 -0.50 -9.26
N VAL A 185 -2.78 -0.13 -10.55
CA VAL A 185 -3.08 1.25 -10.99
C VAL A 185 -4.48 1.67 -10.58
N ASN A 186 -5.49 0.83 -10.85
CA ASN A 186 -6.88 1.13 -10.55
C ASN A 186 -7.17 1.13 -9.03
N GLU A 187 -6.50 0.28 -8.24
CA GLU A 187 -6.62 0.25 -6.78
C GLU A 187 -5.94 1.46 -6.12
N ALA A 188 -4.84 1.94 -6.70
CA ALA A 188 -4.20 3.17 -6.26
C ALA A 188 -5.09 4.40 -6.55
N GLY A 189 -5.65 4.47 -7.76
CA GLY A 189 -6.65 5.49 -8.13
C GLY A 189 -6.11 6.92 -8.17
N ASP A 190 -4.78 7.09 -8.18
CA ASP A 190 -4.07 8.36 -8.05
C ASP A 190 -3.04 8.60 -9.18
N VAL A 191 -2.91 7.68 -10.14
CA VAL A 191 -1.92 7.80 -11.22
C VAL A 191 -2.39 8.80 -12.27
N ASP A 192 -1.62 9.84 -12.52
CA ASP A 192 -1.91 10.86 -13.54
C ASP A 192 -1.45 10.46 -14.93
N ILE A 193 -0.22 9.95 -15.03
CA ILE A 193 0.40 9.49 -16.27
C ILE A 193 0.97 8.09 -16.08
N LEU A 194 0.68 7.19 -17.03
CA LEU A 194 1.20 5.82 -17.04
C LEU A 194 2.07 5.58 -18.27
N LEU A 195 3.31 5.12 -18.02
CA LEU A 195 4.32 4.84 -19.03
C LEU A 195 4.53 3.33 -19.25
N GLY A 196 4.80 2.95 -20.49
CA GLY A 196 5.35 1.63 -20.82
C GLY A 196 4.31 0.54 -21.07
N MET A 197 3.02 0.84 -20.97
CA MET A 197 1.97 -0.13 -21.32
C MET A 197 1.83 -0.28 -22.85
N GLY A 198 1.51 -1.48 -23.31
CA GLY A 198 1.23 -1.74 -24.73
C GLY A 198 -0.19 -1.35 -25.15
N GLY A 199 -0.56 -1.68 -26.38
CA GLY A 199 -1.92 -1.45 -26.91
C GLY A 199 -3.04 -2.15 -26.15
N ASN A 200 -2.71 -3.12 -25.27
CA ASN A 200 -3.64 -3.83 -24.40
C ASN A 200 -3.86 -3.18 -23.03
N ILE A 201 -3.44 -1.92 -22.85
CA ILE A 201 -3.66 -1.12 -21.63
C ILE A 201 -5.14 -1.10 -21.19
N THR A 202 -6.07 -0.87 -22.11
CA THR A 202 -7.52 -0.83 -21.80
C THR A 202 -8.17 -2.21 -21.79
N SER A 203 -7.68 -3.17 -22.60
CA SER A 203 -8.32 -4.48 -22.75
C SER A 203 -7.86 -5.51 -21.73
N THR A 204 -6.54 -5.72 -21.59
CA THR A 204 -5.97 -6.63 -20.60
C THR A 204 -5.71 -5.90 -19.29
N GLY A 205 -5.23 -4.66 -19.36
CA GLY A 205 -4.97 -3.86 -18.16
C GLY A 205 -6.25 -3.31 -17.53
N GLY A 206 -7.33 -3.14 -18.30
CA GLY A 206 -8.57 -2.56 -17.76
C GLY A 206 -8.39 -1.15 -17.21
N ILE A 207 -7.37 -0.41 -17.68
CA ILE A 207 -7.08 0.95 -17.25
C ILE A 207 -7.78 1.91 -18.21
N GLU A 208 -8.70 2.72 -17.71
CA GLU A 208 -9.33 3.79 -18.48
C GLU A 208 -8.31 4.91 -18.75
N THR A 209 -8.28 5.42 -19.97
CA THR A 209 -7.33 6.46 -20.38
C THR A 209 -8.07 7.62 -21.01
N LEU A 210 -7.76 8.85 -20.59
CA LEU A 210 -8.33 10.05 -21.19
C LEU A 210 -7.64 10.38 -22.52
N GLU A 211 -6.32 10.26 -22.55
CA GLU A 211 -5.51 10.51 -23.74
C GLU A 211 -4.32 9.56 -23.83
N ARG A 212 -3.89 9.23 -25.05
CA ARG A 212 -2.73 8.36 -25.29
C ARG A 212 -1.88 8.86 -26.43
N GLU A 213 -0.59 8.92 -26.19
CA GLU A 213 0.43 8.94 -27.23
C GLU A 213 0.83 7.49 -27.51
N ASN A 214 0.42 6.99 -28.67
CA ASN A 214 0.66 5.62 -29.10
C ASN A 214 2.03 5.51 -29.78
N ASP A 215 2.60 4.31 -29.80
CA ASP A 215 3.88 4.02 -30.48
C ASP A 215 5.06 4.90 -30.00
N TYR A 216 5.00 5.42 -28.77
CA TYR A 216 6.09 6.12 -28.12
C TYR A 216 7.27 5.18 -27.94
N MET A 217 8.45 5.57 -28.44
CA MET A 217 9.64 4.74 -28.37
C MET A 217 10.25 4.78 -26.98
N MET A 218 10.38 3.61 -26.34
CA MET A 218 10.99 3.43 -25.02
C MET A 218 11.97 2.25 -25.10
N GLY A 219 13.28 2.51 -25.06
CA GLY A 219 14.34 1.49 -25.18
C GLY A 219 14.17 0.58 -26.40
N GLY A 220 13.83 1.16 -27.55
CA GLY A 220 13.57 0.42 -28.79
C GLY A 220 12.22 -0.35 -28.83
N LYS A 221 11.32 -0.13 -27.87
CA LYS A 221 9.97 -0.72 -27.83
C LYS A 221 8.92 0.36 -28.03
N LYS A 222 7.94 0.08 -28.89
CA LYS A 222 6.75 0.93 -29.05
C LYS A 222 5.78 0.72 -27.89
N ARG A 223 5.58 1.73 -27.07
CA ARG A 223 4.69 1.72 -25.91
C ARG A 223 3.82 2.97 -25.88
N ASN A 224 2.90 3.00 -24.93
CA ASN A 224 2.02 4.13 -24.72
C ASN A 224 2.58 5.02 -23.60
N VAL A 225 2.41 6.32 -23.79
CA VAL A 225 2.27 7.29 -22.69
C VAL A 225 0.77 7.54 -22.59
N ALA A 226 0.18 7.26 -21.44
CA ALA A 226 -1.26 7.44 -21.21
C ALA A 226 -1.50 8.47 -20.11
N ARG A 227 -2.38 9.43 -20.35
CA ARG A 227 -2.90 10.33 -19.31
C ARG A 227 -4.22 9.77 -18.79
N LEU A 228 -4.34 9.67 -17.48
CA LEU A 228 -5.47 9.04 -16.79
C LEU A 228 -6.33 10.07 -16.04
N THR A 229 -5.75 11.20 -15.64
CA THR A 229 -6.46 12.30 -14.95
C THR A 229 -6.57 13.55 -15.81
N ASP A 230 -7.54 14.41 -15.51
CA ASP A 230 -7.81 15.66 -16.23
C ASP A 230 -7.24 16.90 -15.52
N ASP A 231 -6.28 16.67 -14.62
CA ASP A 231 -5.65 17.73 -13.84
C ASP A 231 -4.73 18.58 -14.72
N GLU A 232 -4.66 19.89 -14.43
CA GLU A 232 -3.89 20.85 -15.22
C GLU A 232 -2.42 20.44 -15.34
N LEU A 233 -1.84 19.90 -14.26
CA LEU A 233 -0.47 19.43 -14.22
C LEU A 233 -0.28 18.16 -15.07
N ALA A 234 -1.24 17.25 -15.06
CA ALA A 234 -1.22 16.05 -15.90
C ALA A 234 -1.29 16.39 -17.38
N ILE A 235 -2.14 17.35 -17.77
CA ILE A 235 -2.21 17.85 -19.14
C ILE A 235 -0.87 18.51 -19.53
N LEU A 236 -0.35 19.40 -18.69
CA LEU A 236 0.92 20.10 -18.93
C LEU A 236 2.10 19.13 -19.14
N VAL A 237 2.25 18.15 -18.25
CA VAL A 237 3.33 17.16 -18.32
C VAL A 237 3.13 16.21 -19.50
N PHE A 238 1.89 15.79 -19.79
CA PHE A 238 1.59 14.93 -20.93
C PHE A 238 1.94 15.60 -22.27
N ASP A 239 1.69 16.90 -22.41
CA ASP A 239 2.08 17.65 -23.60
C ASP A 239 3.60 17.82 -23.70
N TRP A 240 4.28 18.06 -22.57
CA TRP A 240 5.74 18.11 -22.52
C TRP A 240 6.38 16.76 -22.92
N MET A 241 5.80 15.63 -22.52
CA MET A 241 6.24 14.29 -22.91
C MET A 241 6.27 14.10 -24.43
N LYS A 242 5.47 14.83 -25.20
CA LYS A 242 5.42 14.70 -26.67
C LYS A 242 6.64 15.32 -27.38
N THR A 243 7.44 16.13 -26.69
CA THR A 243 8.59 16.85 -27.26
C THR A 243 9.79 15.94 -27.56
N ASP A 244 10.61 16.33 -28.55
CA ASP A 244 11.76 15.53 -28.99
C ASP A 244 12.82 15.36 -27.88
N ASP A 245 13.04 16.40 -27.07
CA ASP A 245 14.00 16.36 -25.96
C ASP A 245 13.61 15.29 -24.93
N VAL A 246 12.32 15.18 -24.61
CA VAL A 246 11.83 14.17 -23.66
C VAL A 246 11.82 12.79 -24.30
N ARG A 247 11.47 12.68 -25.59
CA ARG A 247 11.56 11.42 -26.34
C ARG A 247 12.99 10.88 -26.35
N ALA A 248 14.00 11.75 -26.45
CA ALA A 248 15.40 11.35 -26.43
C ALA A 248 15.84 10.71 -25.09
N ILE A 249 15.17 11.01 -23.97
CA ILE A 249 15.43 10.37 -22.67
C ILE A 249 15.12 8.87 -22.73
N PHE A 250 14.12 8.48 -23.52
CA PHE A 250 13.62 7.11 -23.61
C PHE A 250 14.09 6.38 -24.87
N ALA A 251 14.89 7.03 -25.74
CA ALA A 251 15.33 6.45 -27.01
C ALA A 251 16.28 5.25 -26.83
#